data_AF-A0A6P0T0C7-F1
#
_entry.id   AF-A0A6P0T0C7-F1
#
_cell.length_a   1.000
_cell.length_b   1.000
_cell.length_c   1.000
_cell.angle_alpha   90.00
_cell.angle_beta   90.00
_cell.angle_gamma   90.00
#
_symmetry.space_group_name_H-M   'P 1'
#
loop_
_entity.id
_entity.type
_entity.pdbx_description
1 polymer ?
#
loop_
_entity_poly.entity_id
_entity_poly.type
_entity_poly.pdbx_seq_one_letter_code
_entity_poly.pdbx_strand_id
1 'polypeptide(L)' 'FSKGVNQKGLQAGKFIGAIAKICGGGGGGRPNLAQAGGKDGSKLGEALDSALEQLLEGLQ' A
#
# COMPACT_ATOMS: atom_id res chain seq x y z
N PHE A 1 -1.38 4.55 8.92
CA PHE A 1 -0.64 3.66 9.83
C PHE A 1 -0.36 4.39 11.15
N SER A 2 -0.66 3.74 12.28
CA SER A 2 -0.41 4.31 13.60
C SER A 2 1.08 4.28 13.96
N LYS A 3 1.47 4.92 15.07
CA LYS A 3 2.86 4.84 15.57
C LYS A 3 3.32 3.39 15.80
N GLY A 4 2.44 2.53 16.36
CA GLY A 4 2.76 1.12 16.60
C GLY A 4 3.03 0.35 15.30
N VAL A 5 2.22 0.57 14.27
CA VAL A 5 2.44 -0.03 12.94
C VAL A 5 3.77 0.45 12.34
N ASN A 6 4.07 1.75 12.45
CA ASN A 6 5.32 2.30 11.94
C ASN A 6 6.56 1.76 12.68
N GLN A 7 6.44 1.47 13.98
CA GLN A 7 7.51 0.85 14.77
C GLN A 7 7.77 -0.60 14.37
N LYS A 8 6.75 -1.30 13.85
CA LYS A 8 6.92 -2.61 13.19
C LYS A 8 7.59 -2.52 11.80
N GLY A 9 7.95 -1.32 11.34
CA GLY A 9 8.67 -1.10 10.07
C GLY A 9 7.78 -0.83 8.86
N LEU A 10 6.46 -1.01 9.00
CA LEU A 10 5.49 -0.70 7.94
C LEU A 10 5.36 0.82 7.73
N GLN A 11 5.41 1.28 6.48
CA GLN A 11 5.23 2.70 6.15
C GLN A 11 4.17 2.87 5.05
N ALA A 12 3.13 3.66 5.32
CA ALA A 12 1.98 3.82 4.43
C ALA A 12 2.40 4.25 3.01
N GLY A 13 3.35 5.19 2.90
CA GLY A 13 3.87 5.67 1.60
C GLY A 13 4.54 4.59 0.77
N LYS A 14 5.38 3.76 1.39
CA LYS A 14 6.06 2.66 0.69
C LYS A 14 5.07 1.56 0.30
N PHE A 15 4.18 1.21 1.21
CA PHE A 15 3.13 0.22 1.00
C PHE A 15 2.22 0.60 -0.17
N ILE A 16 1.57 1.77 -0.12
CA ILE A 16 0.59 2.14 -1.15
C ILE A 16 1.26 2.37 -2.51
N GLY A 17 2.52 2.81 -2.53
CA GLY A 17 3.30 2.96 -3.76
C GLY A 17 3.61 1.62 -4.45
N ALA A 18 3.83 0.55 -3.67
CA ALA A 18 4.00 -0.80 -4.22
C ALA A 18 2.69 -1.34 -4.81
N ILE A 19 1.58 -1.20 -4.08
CA ILE A 19 0.24 -1.62 -4.53
C ILE A 19 -0.17 -0.88 -5.81
N ALA A 20 0.05 0.43 -5.89
CA ALA A 20 -0.34 1.22 -7.06
C ALA A 20 0.35 0.79 -8.36
N LYS A 21 1.55 0.18 -8.29
CA LYS A 21 2.26 -0.31 -9.48
C LYS A 21 1.52 -1.45 -10.18
N ILE A 22 0.73 -2.25 -9.44
CA ILE A 22 -0.11 -3.32 -10.01
C ILE A 22 -1.11 -2.72 -11.01
N CYS A 23 -1.66 -1.54 -10.70
CA CYS A 23 -2.54 -0.78 -11.57
C CYS A 23 -1.80 0.16 -12.55
N GLY A 24 -0.51 -0.08 -12.83
CA GLY A 24 0.32 0.79 -13.68
C GLY A 24 0.48 2.22 -13.15
N GLY A 25 0.38 2.36 -11.83
CA GLY A 25 0.28 3.62 -11.10
C GLY A 25 1.48 3.97 -10.24
N GLY A 26 1.28 4.98 -9.41
CA GLY A 26 2.26 5.45 -8.44
C GLY A 26 1.64 6.32 -7.36
N GLY A 27 2.41 6.58 -6.32
CA GLY A 27 1.97 7.40 -5.20
C GLY A 27 2.92 7.28 -4.02
N GLY A 28 2.49 7.84 -2.89
CA GLY A 28 3.28 7.88 -1.68
C GLY A 28 2.70 8.83 -0.65
N GLY A 29 3.52 9.15 0.34
CA GLY A 29 3.13 10.01 1.44
C GLY A 29 4.00 9.75 2.65
N ARG A 30 3.51 10.19 3.80
CA ARG A 30 4.19 10.01 5.08
C ARG A 30 4.02 8.58 5.59
N PRO A 31 4.88 8.13 6.53
CA PRO A 31 4.76 6.78 7.11
C PRO A 31 3.37 6.49 7.69
N ASN A 32 2.68 7.51 8.22
CA ASN A 32 1.36 7.37 8.81
C ASN A 32 0.20 7.57 7.83
N LEU A 33 0.39 8.26 6.70
CA LEU A 33 -0.68 8.57 5.75
C LEU A 33 -0.11 8.76 4.35
N ALA A 34 -0.72 8.09 3.37
CA ALA A 34 -0.31 8.14 1.99
C ALA A 34 -1.49 7.92 1.05
N GLN A 35 -1.29 8.29 -0.21
CA GLN A 35 -2.27 8.12 -1.28
C GLN A 35 -1.56 7.75 -2.59
N ALA A 36 -2.26 7.03 -3.45
CA ALA A 36 -1.76 6.65 -4.77
C ALA A 36 -2.91 6.51 -5.77
N GLY A 37 -2.56 6.48 -7.06
CA GLY A 37 -3.49 6.25 -8.15
C GLY A 37 -2.89 5.36 -9.23
N GLY A 38 -3.75 4.76 -10.06
CA GLY A 38 -3.39 3.86 -11.15
C GLY A 38 -4.09 4.22 -12.46
N LYS A 39 -3.52 3.76 -13.57
CA LYS A 39 -4.05 3.97 -14.92
C LYS A 39 -4.88 2.79 -15.40
N ASP A 40 -4.56 1.59 -14.94
CA ASP A 40 -5.26 0.37 -15.29
C ASP A 40 -6.29 0.00 -14.21
N GLY A 41 -7.54 0.41 -14.43
CA GLY A 41 -8.65 0.08 -13.53
C GLY A 41 -9.02 -1.40 -13.51
N SER A 42 -8.67 -2.18 -14.55
CA SER A 42 -8.99 -3.61 -14.63
C SER A 42 -8.21 -4.42 -13.58
N LYS A 43 -7.08 -3.90 -13.12
CA LYS A 43 -6.18 -4.49 -12.12
C LYS A 43 -6.53 -4.14 -10.67
N LEU A 44 -7.59 -3.37 -10.43
CA LEU A 44 -7.95 -2.92 -9.08
C LEU A 44 -8.24 -4.08 -8.12
N GLY A 45 -8.91 -5.15 -8.58
CA GLY A 45 -9.18 -6.32 -7.74
C GLY A 45 -7.89 -6.98 -7.24
N GLU A 46 -6.98 -7.30 -8.16
CA GLU A 46 -5.66 -7.86 -7.86
C GLU A 46 -4.85 -6.97 -6.89
N ALA A 47 -4.93 -5.65 -7.06
CA ALA A 47 -4.26 -4.71 -6.17
C ALA A 47 -4.83 -4.71 -4.74
N LEU A 48 -6.15 -4.84 -4.59
CA LEU A 48 -6.81 -4.92 -3.28
C LEU A 48 -6.49 -6.24 -2.57
N ASP A 49 -6.47 -7.36 -3.30
CA ASP A 49 -6.12 -8.67 -2.75
C ASP A 49 -4.66 -8.68 -2.26
N SER A 50 -3.72 -8.20 -3.08
CA SER A 50 -2.31 -8.08 -2.68
C SER A 50 -2.11 -7.12 -1.51
N ALA A 51 -2.89 -6.03 -1.44
CA ALA A 51 -2.85 -5.10 -0.33
C ALA A 51 -3.27 -5.76 0.99
N LEU A 52 -4.32 -6.58 0.96
CA LEU A 52 -4.79 -7.32 2.12
C LEU A 52 -3.75 -8.34 2.59
N GLU A 53 -3.21 -9.15 1.67
CA GLU A 53 -2.18 -10.16 1.99
C GLU A 53 -0.94 -9.53 2.64
N GLN A 54 -0.39 -8.48 2.03
CA GLN A 54 0.80 -7.79 2.55
C GLN A 54 0.55 -7.11 3.91
N LEU A 55 -0.67 -6.60 4.16
CA LEU A 55 -1.02 -6.04 5.46
C LEU A 55 -1.09 -7.13 6.54
N LEU A 56 -1.65 -8.29 6.23
CA LEU A 56 -1.72 -9.40 7.17
C LEU A 56 -0.30 -9.91 7.50
N GLU A 57 0.54 -10.10 6.49
CA GLU A 57 1.93 -10.53 6.67
C GLU A 57 2.74 -9.51 7.49
N GLY A 58 2.65 -8.22 7.15
CA GLY A 58 3.43 -7.18 7.82
C GLY A 58 2.97 -6.82 9.24
N LEU A 59 1.77 -7.26 9.65
CA LEU A 59 1.22 -7.01 10.99
C LEU A 59 1.44 -8.16 11.97
N GLN A 60 1.84 -9.35 11.51
CA GLN A 60 2.34 -10.43 12.36
C GLN A 60 3.57 -9.97 13.14
#